data_AF-A0A1I7VEY0-F1
#
_entry.id   AF-A0A1I7VEY0-F1
#
_cell.length_a   1.000
_cell.length_b   1.000
_cell.length_c   1.000
_cell.angle_alpha   90.00
_cell.angle_beta   90.00
_cell.angle_gamma   90.00
#
_symmetry.space_group_name_H-M   'P 1'
#
loop_
_entity.id
_entity.type
_entity.pdbx_description
1 polymer ?
#
loop_
_entity_poly.entity_id
_entity_poly.type
_entity_poly.pdbx_seq_one_letter_code
_entity_poly.pdbx_strand_id
1 'polypeptide(L)'
;MSWFEIQSFVKFGPNYFSYVSTAMTDNKLTTLCKVYGVYRICYKNKSNGQQLKVDVLVMEYLFYRRNVKQVWDLKGSQRNRMASEGKRTADLVLLDENLVKDLWNNQLYVHQLYLGFTNEDLQRALLKLAANATDVGVSCESLHSEFFDEET
;
A
#
# COMPACT_ATOMS: atom_id res chain seq x y z
N MET A 1 12.38 -4.82 -8.71
CA MET A 1 11.19 -5.35 -9.42
C MET A 1 11.61 -6.38 -10.45
N SER A 2 10.77 -7.38 -10.70
CA SER A 2 10.95 -8.35 -11.76
C SER A 2 10.66 -7.74 -13.13
N TRP A 3 11.12 -8.41 -14.19
CA TRP A 3 10.80 -8.02 -15.57
C TRP A 3 9.29 -7.94 -15.82
N PHE A 4 8.53 -8.91 -15.31
CA PHE A 4 7.08 -8.96 -15.47
C PHE A 4 6.37 -7.79 -14.78
N GLU A 5 6.81 -7.39 -13.59
CA GLU A 5 6.25 -6.24 -12.87
C GLU A 5 6.46 -4.93 -13.65
N ILE A 6 7.63 -4.76 -14.27
CA ILE A 6 7.91 -3.58 -15.12
C ILE A 6 7.02 -3.57 -16.35
N GLN A 7 6.87 -4.72 -17.03
CA GLN A 7 6.02 -4.81 -18.21
C GLN A 7 4.56 -4.52 -17.86
N SER A 8 4.08 -5.04 -16.73
CA SER A 8 2.76 -4.71 -16.19
C SER A 8 2.65 -3.22 -15.91
N PHE A 9 3.61 -2.61 -15.22
CA PHE A 9 3.62 -1.17 -14.94
C PHE A 9 3.60 -0.32 -16.20
N VAL A 10 4.37 -0.66 -17.22
CA VAL A 10 4.35 0.05 -18.51
C VAL A 10 2.96 -0.03 -19.16
N LYS A 11 2.28 -1.18 -19.02
CA LYS A 11 0.94 -1.39 -19.59
C LYS A 11 -0.14 -0.59 -18.85
N PHE A 12 -0.16 -0.58 -17.52
CA PHE A 12 -1.20 0.13 -16.75
C PHE A 12 -0.84 1.58 -16.40
N GLY A 13 0.44 1.97 -16.51
CA GLY A 13 0.98 3.27 -16.14
C GLY A 13 0.17 4.47 -16.65
N PRO A 14 -0.23 4.53 -17.94
CA PRO A 14 -1.07 5.62 -18.45
C PRO A 14 -2.40 5.78 -17.69
N ASN A 15 -3.06 4.66 -17.36
CA ASN A 15 -4.31 4.67 -16.61
C ASN A 15 -4.09 5.13 -15.16
N TYR A 16 -3.02 4.64 -14.53
CA TYR A 16 -2.63 5.04 -13.18
C TYR A 16 -2.37 6.56 -13.09
N PHE A 17 -1.56 7.13 -13.99
CA PHE A 17 -1.24 8.56 -13.96
C PHE A 17 -2.46 9.43 -14.30
N SER A 18 -3.32 8.99 -15.23
CA SER A 18 -4.58 9.67 -15.53
C SER A 18 -5.50 9.71 -14.30
N TYR A 19 -5.66 8.58 -13.62
CA TYR A 19 -6.47 8.47 -12.40
C TYR A 19 -5.93 9.37 -11.28
N VAL A 20 -4.62 9.29 -10.97
CA VAL A 20 -4.01 10.08 -9.89
C VAL A 20 -4.08 11.58 -10.21
N SER A 21 -3.83 11.98 -11.46
CA SER A 21 -3.94 13.38 -11.90
C SER A 21 -5.37 13.91 -11.74
N THR A 22 -6.37 13.11 -12.13
CA THR A 22 -7.78 13.48 -11.98
C THR A 22 -8.17 13.59 -10.51
N ALA A 23 -7.78 12.61 -9.68
CA ALA A 23 -8.04 12.63 -8.24
C ALA A 23 -7.43 13.86 -7.57
N MET A 24 -6.21 14.25 -7.94
CA MET A 24 -5.55 15.45 -7.42
C MET A 24 -6.25 16.73 -7.87
N THR A 25 -6.63 16.82 -9.15
CA THR A 25 -7.33 18.00 -9.72
C THR A 25 -8.70 18.20 -9.09
N ASP A 26 -9.43 17.09 -8.87
CA ASP A 26 -10.76 17.07 -8.27
C ASP A 26 -10.73 17.14 -6.73
N ASN A 27 -9.53 17.21 -6.12
CA ASN A 27 -9.32 17.14 -4.67
C ASN A 27 -9.99 15.92 -4.01
N LYS A 28 -9.95 14.77 -4.69
CA LYS A 28 -10.48 13.48 -4.23
C LYS A 28 -9.38 12.68 -3.53
N LEU A 29 -9.75 12.06 -2.41
CA LEU A 29 -8.88 11.09 -1.73
C LEU A 29 -8.66 9.85 -2.60
N THR A 30 -7.44 9.33 -2.56
CA THR A 30 -7.09 8.03 -3.13
C THR A 30 -6.22 7.25 -2.15
N THR A 31 -6.37 5.93 -2.19
CA THR A 31 -5.58 4.97 -1.43
C THR A 31 -4.51 4.30 -2.27
N LEU A 32 -4.45 4.60 -3.58
CA LEU A 32 -3.38 4.11 -4.44
C LEU A 32 -2.07 4.77 -4.06
N CYS A 33 -1.02 3.96 -3.96
CA CYS A 33 0.29 4.45 -3.64
C CYS A 33 0.82 5.38 -4.75
N LYS A 34 1.34 6.54 -4.36
CA LYS A 34 1.95 7.51 -5.28
C LYS A 34 3.32 7.02 -5.75
N VAL A 35 3.37 6.57 -6.99
CA VAL A 35 4.61 6.32 -7.74
C VAL A 35 5.19 7.62 -8.27
N TYR A 36 6.46 7.87 -7.94
CA TYR A 36 7.24 9.00 -8.43
C TYR A 36 8.02 8.67 -9.70
N GLY A 37 8.39 7.40 -9.91
CA GLY A 37 9.04 6.97 -11.14
C GLY A 37 9.57 5.53 -11.11
N VAL A 38 9.85 5.00 -12.30
CA VAL A 38 10.53 3.71 -12.50
C VAL A 38 11.83 3.96 -13.22
N TYR A 39 12.93 3.45 -12.66
CA TYR A 39 14.28 3.68 -13.14
C TYR A 39 15.00 2.36 -13.37
N ARG A 40 15.82 2.33 -14.42
CA ARG A 40 16.70 1.23 -14.74
C ARG A 40 18.14 1.67 -14.55
N ILE A 41 18.77 1.14 -13.52
CA ILE A 41 20.16 1.42 -13.16
C ILE A 41 21.04 0.37 -13.82
N CYS A 42 21.96 0.81 -14.67
CA CYS A 42 22.93 -0.05 -15.32
C CYS A 42 24.34 0.32 -14.83
N TYR A 43 25.03 -0.64 -14.23
CA TYR A 43 26.41 -0.50 -13.80
C TYR A 43 27.29 -1.48 -14.56
N LYS A 44 28.39 -0.98 -15.14
CA LYS A 44 29.39 -1.81 -15.81
C LYS A 44 30.72 -1.62 -15.10
N ASN A 45 31.19 -2.69 -14.46
CA ASN A 45 32.50 -2.70 -13.86
C ASN A 45 33.56 -2.87 -14.95
N LYS A 46 34.43 -1.86 -15.09
CA LYS A 46 35.48 -1.84 -16.10
C LYS A 46 36.63 -2.80 -15.81
N SER A 47 36.85 -3.20 -14.55
CA SER A 47 38.00 -4.03 -14.17
C SER A 47 37.75 -5.53 -14.36
N ASN A 48 36.54 -6.02 -14.12
CA ASN A 48 36.17 -7.43 -14.25
C ASN A 48 35.13 -7.71 -15.36
N GLY A 49 34.70 -6.67 -16.09
CA GLY A 49 33.71 -6.78 -17.17
C GLY A 49 32.27 -7.06 -16.72
N GLN A 50 32.03 -7.18 -15.42
CA GLN A 50 30.71 -7.51 -14.87
C GLN A 50 29.71 -6.39 -15.12
N GLN A 51 28.50 -6.76 -15.51
CA GLN A 51 27.38 -5.85 -15.70
C GLN A 51 26.28 -6.17 -14.71
N LEU A 52 25.79 -5.13 -14.04
CA LEU A 52 24.65 -5.18 -13.15
C LEU A 52 23.55 -4.31 -13.74
N LYS A 53 22.34 -4.84 -13.77
CA LYS A 53 21.15 -4.15 -14.22
C LYS A 53 20.07 -4.33 -13.16
N VAL A 54 19.60 -3.23 -12.59
CA VAL A 54 18.61 -3.22 -11.52
C VAL A 54 17.48 -2.30 -11.90
N ASP A 55 16.26 -2.77 -11.70
CA ASP A 55 15.05 -2.00 -11.93
C ASP A 55 14.41 -1.61 -10.59
N VAL A 56 14.24 -0.29 -10.40
CA VAL A 56 13.80 0.34 -9.15
C VAL A 56 12.53 1.14 -9.39
N LEU A 57 11.55 0.96 -8.52
CA LEU A 57 10.35 1.79 -8.42
C LEU A 57 10.53 2.72 -7.22
N VAL A 58 10.31 4.01 -7.44
CA VAL A 58 10.32 5.03 -6.39
C VAL A 58 8.87 5.44 -6.15
N MET A 59 8.42 5.30 -4.92
CA MET A 59 7.03 5.54 -4.50
C MET A 59 7.00 6.19 -3.11
N GLU A 60 5.84 6.71 -2.72
CA GLU A 60 5.64 7.27 -1.39
C GLU A 60 5.88 6.23 -0.29
N TYR A 61 6.37 6.72 0.85
CA TYR A 61 6.54 5.90 2.03
C TYR A 61 5.44 6.22 3.04
N LEU A 62 4.50 5.29 3.19
CA LEU A 62 3.29 5.47 4.01
C LEU A 62 3.61 5.85 5.46
N PHE A 63 4.63 5.22 6.04
CA PHE A 63 4.99 5.37 7.46
C PHE A 63 6.01 6.49 7.74
N TYR A 64 6.22 7.42 6.80
CA TYR A 64 7.23 8.46 6.97
C TYR A 64 6.94 9.35 8.19
N ARG A 65 7.89 9.37 9.15
CA ARG A 65 7.78 10.11 10.43
C ARG A 65 6.55 9.75 11.26
N ARG A 66 6.02 8.53 11.11
CA ARG A 66 4.95 7.99 11.95
C ARG A 66 5.52 6.99 12.95
N ASN A 67 5.00 7.01 14.17
CA ASN A 67 5.28 5.97 15.17
C ASN A 67 4.18 4.92 15.07
N VAL A 68 4.44 3.84 14.35
CA VAL A 68 3.46 2.80 14.05
C VAL A 68 3.62 1.66 15.05
N LYS A 69 2.59 1.42 15.85
CA LYS A 69 2.60 0.34 16.86
C LYS A 69 2.42 -1.04 16.22
N GLN A 70 1.63 -1.11 15.15
CA GLN A 70 1.21 -2.36 14.55
C GLN A 70 0.98 -2.17 13.05
N VAL A 71 1.51 -3.10 12.26
CA VAL A 71 1.37 -3.10 10.80
C VAL A 71 0.56 -4.31 10.38
N TRP A 72 -0.42 -4.06 9.52
CA TRP A 72 -1.27 -5.09 8.95
C TRP A 72 -1.09 -5.16 7.45
N ASP A 73 -0.99 -6.35 6.87
CA ASP A 73 -1.17 -6.62 5.44
C ASP A 73 -2.52 -7.31 5.29
N LEU A 74 -3.50 -6.64 4.68
CA LEU A 74 -4.88 -7.12 4.51
C LEU A 74 -5.19 -7.34 3.04
N LYS A 75 -5.67 -8.54 2.68
CA LYS A 75 -6.04 -8.92 1.31
C LYS A 75 -7.53 -9.21 1.13
N GLY A 76 -8.30 -9.23 2.20
CA GLY A 76 -9.71 -9.65 2.20
C GLY A 76 -9.91 -11.16 1.98
N SER A 77 -8.84 -11.96 2.10
CA SER A 77 -8.90 -13.42 1.92
C SER A 77 -8.53 -14.14 3.21
N GLN A 78 -9.00 -15.37 3.38
CA GLN A 78 -8.80 -16.15 4.62
C GLN A 78 -7.77 -17.27 4.50
N ARG A 79 -7.27 -17.61 3.30
CA ARG A 79 -6.33 -18.73 3.14
C ARG A 79 -4.89 -18.24 3.24
N ASN A 80 -4.09 -18.85 4.12
CA ASN A 80 -2.69 -18.49 4.36
C ASN A 80 -2.53 -17.01 4.78
N ARG A 81 -3.45 -16.52 5.62
CA ARG A 81 -3.46 -15.12 6.10
C ARG A 81 -3.35 -15.06 7.62
N MET A 82 -2.56 -15.95 8.20
CA MET A 82 -2.08 -15.91 9.59
C MET A 82 -0.58 -15.59 9.60
N ALA A 83 -0.17 -14.58 10.36
CA ALA A 83 1.23 -14.21 10.54
C ALA A 83 2.00 -15.29 11.33
N SER A 84 3.29 -15.46 11.01
CA SER A 84 4.15 -16.40 11.73
C SER A 84 4.63 -15.83 13.06
N GLU A 85 4.48 -16.62 14.13
CA GLU A 85 4.73 -16.22 15.53
C GLU A 85 6.22 -16.02 15.88
N GLY A 86 7.14 -16.25 14.94
CA GLY A 86 8.60 -16.26 15.19
C GLY A 86 9.31 -14.91 15.07
N LYS A 87 8.62 -13.81 14.73
CA LYS A 87 9.24 -12.48 14.59
C LYS A 87 9.18 -11.70 15.90
N ARG A 88 10.19 -10.85 16.14
CA ARG A 88 10.11 -9.82 17.20
C ARG A 88 8.89 -8.94 16.94
N THR A 89 8.16 -8.59 17.99
CA THR A 89 6.88 -7.86 17.93
C THR A 89 6.95 -6.58 17.09
N ALA A 90 8.08 -5.86 17.13
CA ALA A 90 8.28 -4.62 16.36
C ALA A 90 8.34 -4.79 14.84
N ASP A 91 8.68 -5.99 14.34
CA ASP A 91 8.77 -6.30 12.89
C ASP A 91 7.65 -7.24 12.42
N LEU A 92 6.67 -7.50 13.30
CA LEU A 92 5.57 -8.41 13.01
C LEU A 92 4.55 -7.69 12.14
N VAL A 93 4.38 -8.20 10.91
CA VAL A 93 3.31 -7.80 10.01
C VAL A 93 2.18 -8.80 10.17
N LEU A 94 1.05 -8.31 10.68
CA LEU A 94 -0.14 -9.11 10.94
C LEU A 94 -1.02 -9.21 9.70
N LEU A 95 -1.76 -10.31 9.56
CA LEU A 95 -2.53 -10.61 8.36
C LEU A 95 -4.04 -10.67 8.66
N ASP A 96 -4.86 -10.92 7.64
CA ASP A 96 -6.32 -10.90 7.73
C ASP A 96 -6.89 -11.78 8.86
N GLU A 97 -6.38 -12.99 9.06
CA GLU A 97 -6.87 -13.88 10.12
C GLU A 97 -6.48 -13.39 11.51
N ASN A 98 -5.32 -12.71 11.64
CA ASN A 98 -4.96 -12.04 12.88
C ASN A 98 -5.97 -10.92 13.18
N LEU A 99 -6.39 -10.16 12.15
CA LEU A 99 -7.27 -9.01 12.33
C LEU A 99 -8.66 -9.46 12.77
N VAL A 100 -9.19 -10.53 12.15
CA VAL A 100 -10.50 -11.09 12.52
C VAL A 100 -10.50 -11.56 13.98
N LYS A 101 -9.40 -12.17 14.45
CA LYS A 101 -9.28 -12.59 15.85
C LYS A 101 -9.16 -11.40 16.82
N ASP A 102 -8.43 -10.36 16.42
CA ASP A 102 -8.17 -9.19 17.26
C ASP A 102 -9.40 -8.26 17.35
N LEU A 103 -10.15 -8.12 16.24
CA LEU A 103 -11.37 -7.29 16.16
C LEU A 103 -12.47 -7.66 17.16
N TRP A 104 -12.50 -8.92 17.62
CA TRP A 104 -13.43 -9.34 18.66
C TRP A 104 -13.15 -8.67 20.00
N ASN A 105 -11.91 -8.28 20.28
CA ASN A 105 -11.51 -7.62 21.52
C ASN A 105 -11.22 -6.12 21.31
N ASN A 106 -10.78 -5.73 20.12
CA ASN A 106 -10.31 -4.38 19.79
C ASN A 106 -10.99 -3.86 18.52
N GLN A 107 -12.01 -3.01 18.67
CA GLN A 107 -12.70 -2.42 17.51
C GLN A 107 -11.84 -1.32 16.84
N LEU A 108 -11.87 -1.26 15.50
CA LEU A 108 -11.24 -0.19 14.74
C LEU A 108 -12.15 1.05 14.70
N TYR A 109 -11.75 2.10 15.41
CA TYR A 109 -12.41 3.41 15.36
C TYR A 109 -11.67 4.34 14.41
N VAL A 110 -12.41 5.01 13.51
CA VAL A 110 -11.84 6.02 12.60
C VAL A 110 -12.36 7.38 13.00
N HIS A 111 -11.45 8.28 13.40
CA HIS A 111 -11.82 9.61 13.87
C HIS A 111 -12.18 10.55 12.71
N GLN A 112 -13.37 11.15 12.77
CA GLN A 112 -14.00 11.89 11.67
C GLN A 112 -13.30 13.23 11.31
N LEU A 113 -12.52 13.81 12.23
CA LEU A 113 -11.93 15.16 12.06
C LEU A 113 -10.61 15.21 11.27
N TYR A 114 -9.92 14.09 11.01
CA TYR A 114 -8.59 14.12 10.38
C TYR A 114 -8.60 14.45 8.89
N LEU A 115 -9.78 14.50 8.28
CA LEU A 115 -9.92 14.48 6.83
C LEU A 115 -10.64 15.71 6.26
N GLY A 116 -11.42 16.49 7.02
CA GLY A 116 -12.25 17.56 6.43
C GLY A 116 -13.26 17.04 5.39
N PHE A 117 -13.46 15.72 5.37
CA PHE A 117 -14.34 14.97 4.49
C PHE A 117 -15.50 14.40 5.32
N THR A 118 -16.64 14.15 4.69
CA THR A 118 -17.83 13.63 5.38
C THR A 118 -17.70 12.12 5.67
N ASN A 119 -18.50 11.57 6.58
CA ASN A 119 -18.54 10.12 6.82
C ASN A 119 -18.87 9.32 5.55
N GLU A 120 -19.64 9.90 4.61
CA GLU A 120 -19.89 9.28 3.31
C GLU A 120 -18.64 9.19 2.45
N ASP A 121 -17.75 10.17 2.49
CA ASP A 121 -16.51 10.16 1.72
C ASP A 121 -15.52 9.13 2.26
N LEU A 122 -15.48 8.96 3.58
CA LEU A 122 -14.66 7.96 4.26
C LEU A 122 -15.21 6.56 4.02
N GLN A 123 -16.53 6.37 4.12
CA GLN A 123 -17.19 5.11 3.76
C GLN A 123 -17.05 4.81 2.27
N ARG A 124 -17.15 5.80 1.37
CA ARG A 124 -16.89 5.63 -0.06
C ARG A 124 -15.43 5.33 -0.35
N ALA A 125 -14.48 5.91 0.37
CA ALA A 125 -13.06 5.57 0.24
C ALA A 125 -12.80 4.13 0.68
N LEU A 126 -13.38 3.70 1.81
CA LEU A 126 -13.36 2.31 2.32
C LEU A 126 -14.09 1.31 1.42
N LEU A 127 -15.17 1.70 0.75
CA LEU A 127 -15.88 0.88 -0.24
C LEU A 127 -15.15 0.84 -1.60
N LYS A 128 -14.53 1.95 -2.01
CA LYS A 128 -13.72 2.05 -3.24
C LYS A 128 -12.33 1.43 -3.10
N LEU A 129 -11.90 1.12 -1.88
CA LEU A 129 -10.65 0.45 -1.57
C LEU A 129 -10.51 -0.94 -2.22
N ALA A 130 -11.63 -1.61 -2.50
CA ALA A 130 -11.68 -2.85 -3.28
C ALA A 130 -11.98 -2.66 -4.78
N ALA A 131 -12.51 -1.50 -5.18
CA ALA A 131 -12.98 -1.23 -6.56
C ALA A 131 -11.96 -0.45 -7.41
N ASN A 132 -11.19 0.47 -6.80
CA ASN A 132 -10.25 1.34 -7.51
C ASN A 132 -9.07 0.56 -8.11
N ALA A 133 -8.60 -0.50 -7.46
CA ALA A 133 -7.54 -1.35 -8.01
C ALA A 133 -8.03 -2.07 -9.27
N THR A 134 -9.27 -2.56 -9.27
CA THR A 134 -9.93 -3.22 -10.40
C THR A 134 -10.14 -2.28 -11.59
N ASP A 135 -10.56 -1.03 -11.33
CA ASP A 135 -10.76 0.01 -12.36
C ASP A 135 -9.43 0.46 -13.01
N VAL A 136 -8.30 0.34 -12.31
CA VAL A 136 -6.95 0.63 -12.84
C VAL A 136 -6.30 -0.63 -13.45
N GLY A 137 -6.96 -1.78 -13.38
CA GLY A 137 -6.48 -3.05 -13.94
C GLY A 137 -5.45 -3.78 -13.08
N VAL A 138 -5.42 -3.49 -11.77
CA VAL A 138 -4.53 -4.10 -10.77
C VAL A 138 -5.31 -5.15 -9.98
N SER A 139 -4.93 -6.42 -10.12
CA SER A 139 -5.67 -7.56 -9.56
C SER A 139 -5.29 -7.93 -8.12
N CYS A 140 -4.18 -7.41 -7.58
CA CYS A 140 -3.62 -7.90 -6.32
C CYS A 140 -2.93 -6.75 -5.58
N GLU A 141 -3.68 -5.96 -4.81
CA GLU A 141 -3.08 -5.10 -3.80
C GLU A 141 -3.57 -5.47 -2.43
N SER A 142 -2.65 -5.39 -1.48
CA SER A 142 -2.95 -5.61 -0.08
C SER A 142 -2.93 -4.27 0.61
N LEU A 143 -3.93 -4.06 1.44
CA LEU A 143 -4.09 -2.85 2.19
C LEU A 143 -3.26 -2.89 3.43
N HIS A 144 -2.44 -1.85 3.60
CA HIS A 144 -1.74 -1.62 4.85
C HIS A 144 -2.61 -0.73 5.73
N SER A 145 -3.00 -1.24 6.89
CA SER A 145 -3.77 -0.49 7.90
C SER A 145 -2.96 -0.33 9.18
N GLU A 146 -3.21 0.75 9.91
CA GLU A 146 -2.48 1.16 11.12
C GLU A 146 -3.46 1.41 12.28
N PHE A 147 -3.01 1.19 13.51
CA PHE A 147 -3.72 1.54 14.73
C PHE A 147 -2.82 2.43 15.62
N PHE A 148 -3.40 3.47 16.21
CA PHE A 148 -2.78 4.34 17.20
C PHE A 148 -3.57 4.23 18.51
N ASP A 149 -2.90 4.18 19.66
CA ASP A 149 -3.55 4.58 20.91
C ASP A 149 -3.47 6.10 21.02
N GLU A 150 -4.59 6.74 21.33
CA GLU A 150 -4.60 8.08 21.92
C GLU A 150 -4.11 7.98 23.38
N GLU A 151 -2.80 7.96 23.57
CA GLU A 151 -2.20 8.45 24.82
C GLU A 151 -0.91 9.22 24.50
N THR A 152 -1.07 10.53 24.26
CA THR A 152 -0.29 11.68 24.81
C THR A 152 -0.75 12.96 24.12
#